data_AF-A0A534TUH9-F1
#
_entry.id   AF-A0A534TUH9-F1
#
_cell.length_a   1.000
_cell.length_b   1.000
_cell.length_c   1.000
_cell.angle_alpha   90.00
_cell.angle_beta   90.00
_cell.angle_gamma   90.00
#
_symmetry.space_group_name_H-M   'P 1'
#
loop_
_entity.id
_entity.type
_entity.pdbx_description
1 polymer ?
#
loop_
_entity_poly.entity_id
_entity_poly.type
_entity_poly.pdbx_seq_one_letter_code
_entity_poly.pdbx_strand_id
1 'polypeptide(L)'
;MHITRIESFDIDELFAALRRVTLHERPWSLPYARADLTLLEAFSPDALVPAQRYVKRAEVVKIGRLAAALAEHGVDLYGLRGFVRFWTQDGPPEGMDLLPPVVECSREPAGPCVKLINDGMHRVYSARAAGRPITVVYVAGVPDETPYYAFPNPAGWEGVEEIEEISEQYAKKHYRLEPHRSLYRDFNTAFRNATGFRARTVEA
;
A
#
# COMPACT_ATOMS: atom_id res chain seq x y z
N MET A 1 15.06 -14.74 -2.74
CA MET A 1 13.94 -14.57 -3.69
C MET A 1 14.58 -14.48 -5.06
N HIS A 2 14.13 -15.28 -6.03
CA HIS A 2 14.68 -15.26 -7.38
C HIS A 2 13.59 -14.80 -8.36
N ILE A 3 13.80 -13.62 -8.97
CA ILE A 3 12.91 -13.05 -9.98
C ILE A 3 13.35 -13.60 -11.34
N THR A 4 12.41 -14.14 -12.10
CA THR A 4 12.68 -14.75 -13.41
C THR A 4 12.29 -13.85 -14.56
N ARG A 5 11.37 -12.91 -14.33
CA ARG A 5 10.85 -11.99 -15.33
C ARG A 5 10.28 -10.74 -14.66
N ILE A 6 10.39 -9.60 -15.36
CA ILE A 6 9.73 -8.35 -15.03
C ILE A 6 9.04 -7.79 -16.28
N GLU A 7 7.86 -7.23 -16.10
CA GLU A 7 7.13 -6.41 -17.07
C GLU A 7 6.82 -5.07 -16.40
N SER A 8 7.01 -3.96 -17.12
CA SER A 8 6.79 -2.62 -16.60
C SER A 8 5.59 -1.99 -17.27
N PHE A 9 4.81 -1.26 -16.48
CA PHE A 9 3.62 -0.53 -16.90
C PHE A 9 3.78 0.93 -16.49
N ASP A 10 3.32 1.84 -17.33
CA ASP A 10 3.53 3.27 -17.11
C ASP A 10 2.56 3.88 -16.09
N ILE A 11 2.64 5.20 -15.92
CA ILE A 11 1.79 5.97 -15.01
C ILE A 11 0.32 5.99 -15.45
N ASP A 12 0.05 6.01 -16.75
CA ASP A 12 -1.31 6.07 -17.29
C ASP A 12 -2.00 4.72 -17.06
N GLU A 13 -1.28 3.61 -17.25
CA GLU A 13 -1.73 2.26 -16.93
C GLU A 13 -1.98 2.08 -15.42
N LEU A 14 -1.09 2.59 -14.57
CA LEU A 14 -1.25 2.61 -13.12
C LEU A 14 -2.53 3.35 -12.71
N PHE A 15 -2.75 4.56 -13.25
CA PHE A 15 -3.91 5.37 -12.91
C PHE A 15 -5.20 4.79 -13.48
N ALA A 16 -5.18 4.26 -14.70
CA ALA A 16 -6.31 3.55 -15.27
C ALA A 16 -6.71 2.33 -14.44
N ALA A 17 -5.73 1.57 -13.93
CA ALA A 17 -5.99 0.45 -13.03
C ALA A 17 -6.53 0.90 -11.66
N LEU A 18 -5.92 1.92 -11.03
CA LEU A 18 -6.40 2.45 -9.75
C LEU A 18 -7.85 2.92 -9.81
N ARG A 19 -8.29 3.56 -10.90
CA ARG A 19 -9.69 3.98 -11.06
C ARG A 19 -10.70 2.82 -11.08
N ARG A 20 -10.23 1.58 -11.31
CA ARG A 20 -11.05 0.36 -11.28
C ARG A 20 -11.01 -0.35 -9.92
N VAL A 21 -10.22 0.13 -8.95
CA VAL A 21 -10.19 -0.44 -7.60
C VAL A 21 -11.57 -0.28 -6.97
N THR A 22 -12.12 -1.39 -6.48
CA THR A 22 -13.40 -1.40 -5.77
C THR A 22 -13.21 -1.39 -4.26
N LEU A 23 -14.31 -1.27 -3.51
CA LEU A 23 -14.32 -1.67 -2.12
C LEU A 23 -14.47 -3.19 -1.98
N HIS A 24 -13.90 -3.76 -0.93
CA HIS A 24 -13.87 -5.21 -0.70
C HIS A 24 -15.27 -5.82 -0.54
N GLU A 25 -16.12 -5.22 0.30
CA GLU A 25 -17.49 -5.71 0.53
C GLU A 25 -18.54 -5.04 -0.37
N ARG A 26 -18.13 -4.07 -1.19
CA ARG A 26 -19.00 -3.32 -2.12
C ARG A 26 -18.34 -3.23 -3.49
N PRO A 27 -18.33 -4.32 -4.30
CA PRO A 27 -17.61 -4.38 -5.57
C PRO A 27 -18.15 -3.43 -6.64
N TRP A 28 -19.34 -2.87 -6.47
CA TRP A 28 -19.88 -1.82 -7.35
C TRP A 28 -19.37 -0.41 -7.01
N SER A 29 -18.72 -0.24 -5.85
CA SER A 29 -18.23 1.06 -5.39
C SER A 29 -16.80 1.29 -5.84
N LEU A 30 -16.58 2.33 -6.65
CA LEU A 30 -15.27 2.70 -7.20
C LEU A 30 -14.76 4.00 -6.56
N PRO A 31 -14.12 3.95 -5.36
CA PRO A 31 -13.74 5.15 -4.60
C PRO A 31 -12.78 6.08 -5.37
N TYR A 32 -12.05 5.54 -6.34
CA TYR A 32 -11.05 6.30 -7.10
C TYR A 32 -11.50 6.70 -8.51
N ALA A 33 -12.72 6.34 -8.95
CA ALA A 33 -13.15 6.55 -10.33
C ALA A 33 -13.03 8.01 -10.80
N ARG A 34 -13.27 8.96 -9.88
CA ARG A 34 -13.22 10.42 -10.12
C ARG A 34 -12.22 11.13 -9.21
N ALA A 35 -11.37 10.39 -8.51
CA ALA A 35 -10.37 10.97 -7.63
C ALA A 35 -9.23 11.59 -8.44
N ASP A 36 -8.60 12.62 -7.88
CA ASP A 36 -7.37 13.20 -8.39
C ASP A 36 -6.20 12.28 -8.01
N LEU A 37 -5.53 11.73 -9.02
CA LEU A 37 -4.38 10.86 -8.85
C LEU A 37 -3.12 11.62 -9.25
N THR A 38 -2.12 11.63 -8.37
CA THR A 38 -0.81 12.27 -8.63
C THR A 38 0.31 11.35 -8.19
N LEU A 39 1.35 11.23 -9.01
CA LEU A 39 2.57 10.53 -8.62
C LEU A 39 3.50 11.53 -7.94
N LEU A 40 3.77 11.33 -6.65
CA LEU A 40 4.72 12.13 -5.90
C LEU A 40 6.06 11.40 -5.89
N GLU A 41 6.98 11.84 -6.73
CA GLU A 41 8.34 11.29 -6.83
C GLU A 41 9.24 11.81 -5.72
N ALA A 42 10.21 10.99 -5.30
CA ALA A 42 11.21 11.33 -4.27
C ALA A 42 10.62 11.94 -2.97
N PHE A 43 9.44 11.48 -2.55
CA PHE A 43 8.71 12.01 -1.42
C PHE A 43 9.33 11.55 -0.09
N SER A 44 9.33 12.42 0.93
CA SER A 44 9.82 12.04 2.27
C SER A 44 8.82 11.12 2.97
N PRO A 45 9.22 9.91 3.43
CA PRO A 45 8.37 9.06 4.24
C PRO A 45 7.86 9.72 5.53
N ASP A 46 8.62 10.66 6.10
CA ASP A 46 8.24 11.36 7.34
C ASP A 46 7.07 12.33 7.14
N ALA A 47 6.77 12.72 5.89
CA ALA A 47 5.61 13.55 5.56
C ALA A 47 4.31 12.74 5.39
N LEU A 48 4.38 11.41 5.55
CA LEU A 48 3.23 10.50 5.53
C LEU A 48 2.80 10.15 6.95
N VAL A 49 1.49 9.91 7.13
CA VAL A 49 0.93 9.56 8.42
C VAL A 49 0.42 8.11 8.37
N PRO A 50 0.94 7.22 9.23
CA PRO A 50 0.41 5.87 9.34
C PRO A 50 -0.94 5.89 10.06
N ALA A 51 -1.87 5.05 9.62
CA ALA A 51 -3.07 4.71 10.40
C ALA A 51 -2.84 3.48 11.30
N GLN A 52 -1.75 2.75 11.07
CA GLN A 52 -1.40 1.52 11.76
C GLN A 52 -0.46 1.79 12.94
N ARG A 53 -0.54 0.93 13.97
CA ARG A 53 0.29 1.01 15.18
C ARG A 53 1.55 0.13 15.16
N TYR A 54 1.68 -0.76 14.19
CA TYR A 54 2.84 -1.64 14.11
C TYR A 54 3.20 -2.00 12.67
N VAL A 55 4.44 -2.44 12.47
CA VAL A 55 4.90 -3.19 11.30
C VAL A 55 5.50 -4.51 11.77
N LYS A 56 5.40 -5.55 10.94
CA LYS A 56 6.00 -6.84 11.25
C LYS A 56 7.43 -6.87 10.75
N ARG A 57 8.40 -7.18 11.61
CA ARG A 57 9.82 -7.30 11.23
C ARG A 57 10.01 -8.24 10.05
N ALA A 58 9.36 -9.41 10.08
CA ALA A 58 9.44 -10.39 8.99
C ALA A 58 9.00 -9.82 7.63
N GLU A 59 7.99 -8.93 7.59
CA GLU A 59 7.54 -8.29 6.35
C GLU A 59 8.52 -7.21 5.89
N VAL A 60 9.12 -6.44 6.81
CA VAL A 60 10.19 -5.47 6.47
C VAL A 60 11.40 -6.19 5.88
N VAL A 61 11.81 -7.32 6.44
CA VAL A 61 12.90 -8.15 5.90
C VAL A 61 12.55 -8.68 4.51
N LYS A 62 11.31 -9.12 4.27
CA LYS A 62 10.85 -9.54 2.94
C LYS A 62 10.92 -8.40 1.92
N ILE A 63 10.52 -7.18 2.31
CA ILE A 63 10.64 -5.97 1.48
C ILE A 63 12.10 -5.71 1.11
N GLY A 64 13.04 -5.82 2.05
CA GLY A 64 14.47 -5.67 1.76
C GLY A 64 15.00 -6.70 0.75
N ARG A 65 14.58 -7.98 0.89
CA ARG A 65 14.93 -9.04 -0.07
C ARG A 65 14.33 -8.80 -1.45
N LEU A 66 13.09 -8.33 -1.53
CA LEU A 66 12.44 -7.96 -2.78
C LEU A 66 13.17 -6.78 -3.44
N ALA A 67 13.55 -5.77 -2.67
CA ALA A 67 14.31 -4.61 -3.17
C ALA A 67 15.64 -5.04 -3.81
N ALA A 68 16.39 -5.91 -3.14
CA ALA A 68 17.64 -6.45 -3.68
C ALA A 68 17.42 -7.23 -4.99
N ALA A 69 16.42 -8.12 -5.01
CA ALA A 69 16.11 -8.92 -6.20
C ALA A 69 15.65 -8.05 -7.39
N LEU A 70 14.83 -7.02 -7.15
CA LEU A 70 14.40 -6.08 -8.19
C LEU A 70 15.58 -5.25 -8.75
N ALA A 71 16.52 -4.87 -7.88
CA ALA A 71 17.69 -4.09 -8.28
C ALA A 71 18.60 -4.87 -9.25
N GLU A 72 18.68 -6.20 -9.14
CA GLU A 72 19.39 -7.05 -10.12
C GLU A 72 18.80 -6.94 -11.54
N HIS A 73 17.54 -6.52 -11.65
CA HIS A 73 16.85 -6.25 -12.91
C HIS A 73 16.72 -4.75 -13.23
N GLY A 74 17.43 -3.88 -12.50
CA GLY A 74 17.40 -2.43 -12.73
C GLY A 74 16.12 -1.73 -12.25
N VAL A 75 15.31 -2.37 -11.40
CA VAL A 75 14.09 -1.79 -10.84
C VAL A 75 14.32 -1.29 -9.42
N ASP A 76 14.09 0.01 -9.19
CA ASP A 76 14.13 0.59 -7.84
C ASP A 76 12.77 0.47 -7.14
N LEU A 77 12.70 -0.37 -6.11
CA LEU A 77 11.49 -0.60 -5.32
C LEU A 77 10.87 0.69 -4.76
N TYR A 78 11.71 1.66 -4.40
CA TYR A 78 11.28 2.93 -3.79
C TYR A 78 11.02 4.01 -4.85
N GLY A 79 11.38 3.78 -6.11
CA GLY A 79 11.36 4.76 -7.20
C GLY A 79 10.43 4.39 -8.36
N LEU A 80 9.36 3.62 -8.11
CA LEU A 80 8.48 3.12 -9.17
C LEU A 80 7.67 4.24 -9.85
N ARG A 81 7.85 4.41 -11.17
CA ARG A 81 7.18 5.42 -12.02
C ARG A 81 6.09 4.80 -12.89
N GLY A 82 5.10 4.18 -12.23
CA GLY A 82 4.18 3.22 -12.82
C GLY A 82 4.10 2.01 -11.90
N PHE A 83 3.76 0.83 -12.41
CA PHE A 83 3.87 -0.41 -11.63
C PHE A 83 4.65 -1.46 -12.41
N VAL A 84 5.15 -2.47 -11.70
CA VAL A 84 5.80 -3.62 -12.33
C VAL A 84 5.03 -4.88 -12.02
N ARG A 85 4.98 -5.80 -12.99
CA ARG A 85 4.63 -7.19 -12.74
C ARG A 85 5.91 -8.00 -12.72
N PHE A 86 6.08 -8.83 -11.69
CA PHE A 86 7.23 -9.70 -11.58
C PHE A 86 6.81 -11.14 -11.30
N TRP A 87 7.65 -12.06 -11.75
CA TRP A 87 7.50 -13.49 -11.55
C TRP A 87 8.67 -14.01 -10.74
N THR A 88 8.39 -14.94 -9.84
CA THR A 88 9.41 -15.65 -9.08
C THR A 88 9.33 -17.13 -9.38
N GLN A 89 10.44 -17.84 -9.19
CA GLN A 89 10.51 -19.30 -9.40
C GLN A 89 9.39 -20.07 -8.67
N ASP A 90 9.11 -19.69 -7.42
CA ASP A 90 8.07 -20.32 -6.58
C ASP A 90 6.77 -19.49 -6.50
N GLY A 91 6.59 -18.54 -7.44
CA GLY A 91 5.49 -17.59 -7.44
C GLY A 91 4.26 -18.06 -8.23
N PRO A 92 3.15 -17.30 -8.16
CA PRO A 92 2.00 -17.54 -9.02
C PRO A 92 2.35 -17.40 -10.52
N PRO A 93 1.82 -18.26 -11.40
CA PRO A 93 2.12 -18.22 -12.84
C PRO A 93 1.66 -16.91 -13.51
N GLU A 94 0.62 -16.27 -12.98
CA GLU A 94 0.12 -14.99 -13.46
C GLU A 94 0.97 -13.77 -13.05
N GLY A 95 1.97 -13.97 -12.18
CA GLY A 95 2.83 -12.91 -11.65
C GLY A 95 2.16 -12.11 -10.53
N MET A 96 2.94 -11.19 -9.97
CA MET A 96 2.51 -10.28 -8.91
C MET A 96 2.78 -8.85 -9.32
N ASP A 97 1.78 -7.99 -9.11
CA ASP A 97 1.87 -6.57 -9.38
C ASP A 97 2.39 -5.83 -8.15
N LEU A 98 3.34 -4.94 -8.40
CA LEU A 98 3.97 -4.08 -7.41
C LEU A 98 3.83 -2.64 -7.88
N LEU A 99 2.81 -1.99 -7.34
CA LEU A 99 2.53 -0.56 -7.50
C LEU A 99 3.27 0.27 -6.44
N PRO A 100 3.51 1.58 -6.61
CA PRO A 100 3.96 2.48 -5.56
C PRO A 100 2.96 2.50 -4.39
N PRO A 101 3.36 2.81 -3.14
CA PRO A 101 2.42 2.94 -2.03
C PRO A 101 1.30 3.91 -2.37
N VAL A 102 0.08 3.58 -1.95
CA VAL A 102 -1.10 4.41 -2.18
C VAL A 102 -1.39 5.20 -0.91
N VAL A 103 -1.42 6.52 -1.05
CA VAL A 103 -1.60 7.49 0.02
C VAL A 103 -2.86 8.29 -0.27
N GLU A 104 -3.82 8.24 0.65
CA GLU A 104 -5.06 9.00 0.52
C GLU A 104 -5.00 10.30 1.29
N CYS A 105 -5.59 11.33 0.69
CA CYS A 105 -5.98 12.56 1.36
C CYS A 105 -7.19 12.30 2.25
N SER A 106 -6.96 12.07 3.55
CA SER A 106 -8.02 11.95 4.53
C SER A 106 -8.32 13.32 5.13
N ARG A 107 -9.55 13.80 4.95
CA ARG A 107 -10.02 15.06 5.54
C ARG A 107 -10.76 14.76 6.84
N GLU A 108 -10.24 15.29 7.95
CA GLU A 108 -11.02 15.36 9.19
C GLU A 108 -11.92 16.61 9.16
N PRO A 109 -13.06 16.64 9.88
CA PRO A 109 -13.92 17.81 9.96
C PRO A 109 -13.13 19.08 10.34
N ALA A 110 -13.20 20.11 9.50
CA ALA A 110 -12.47 21.39 9.63
C ALA A 110 -10.92 21.29 9.67
N GLY A 111 -10.35 20.12 9.37
CA GLY A 111 -8.90 19.87 9.42
C GLY A 111 -8.19 19.95 8.05
N PRO A 112 -6.86 20.06 8.05
CA PRO A 112 -6.09 19.88 6.83
C PRO A 112 -6.21 18.45 6.32
N CYS A 113 -5.94 18.27 5.04
CA CYS A 113 -5.81 16.94 4.46
C CYS A 113 -4.59 16.21 5.05
N VAL A 114 -4.84 15.05 5.68
CA VAL A 114 -3.82 14.16 6.22
C VAL A 114 -3.46 13.12 5.16
N LYS A 115 -2.16 12.94 4.88
CA LYS A 115 -1.64 11.95 3.91
C LYS A 115 -1.56 10.56 4.54
N LEU A 116 -2.68 9.84 4.57
CA LEU A 116 -2.79 8.53 5.18
C LEU A 116 -2.30 7.42 4.25
N ILE A 117 -1.46 6.54 4.78
CA ILE A 117 -0.97 5.37 4.05
C ILE A 117 -2.11 4.34 3.95
N ASN A 118 -2.68 4.19 2.75
CA ASN A 118 -3.71 3.19 2.48
C ASN A 118 -3.11 1.82 2.19
N ASP A 119 -2.11 1.79 1.32
CA ASP A 119 -1.39 0.58 0.95
C ASP A 119 0.13 0.80 0.99
N GLY A 120 0.88 -0.29 1.23
CA GLY A 120 2.34 -0.25 1.21
C GLY A 120 3.00 0.22 2.51
N MET A 121 2.32 0.15 3.65
CA MET A 121 2.83 0.57 4.97
C MET A 121 4.24 0.03 5.28
N HIS A 122 4.49 -1.27 5.12
CA HIS A 122 5.81 -1.87 5.39
C HIS A 122 6.89 -1.35 4.44
N ARG A 123 6.55 -1.03 3.19
CA ARG A 123 7.49 -0.46 2.23
C ARG A 123 7.81 1.00 2.53
N VAL A 124 6.81 1.80 2.92
CA VAL A 124 7.04 3.17 3.38
C VAL A 124 7.93 3.15 4.63
N TYR A 125 7.64 2.27 5.60
CA TYR A 125 8.48 2.09 6.78
C TYR A 125 9.91 1.67 6.42
N SER A 126 10.07 0.71 5.51
CA SER A 126 11.40 0.27 5.04
C SER A 126 12.18 1.41 4.36
N ALA A 127 11.52 2.26 3.57
CA ALA A 127 12.16 3.44 2.98
C ALA A 127 12.61 4.43 4.05
N ARG A 128 11.74 4.70 5.04
CA ARG A 128 12.04 5.56 6.19
C ARG A 128 13.25 5.05 6.97
N ALA A 129 13.25 3.77 7.35
CA ALA A 129 14.34 3.15 8.10
C ALA A 129 15.67 3.16 7.33
N ALA A 130 15.61 3.11 5.99
CA ALA A 130 16.78 3.22 5.12
C ALA A 130 17.22 4.67 4.82
N GLY A 131 16.51 5.69 5.34
CA GLY A 131 16.78 7.09 5.03
C GLY A 131 16.58 7.46 3.54
N ARG A 132 15.74 6.70 2.82
CA ARG A 132 15.53 6.87 1.38
C ARG A 132 14.20 7.58 1.09
N PRO A 133 14.17 8.48 0.09
CA PRO A 133 12.92 8.99 -0.42
C PRO A 133 12.14 7.87 -1.14
N ILE A 134 10.82 8.05 -1.27
CA ILE A 134 9.93 7.07 -1.88
C ILE A 134 8.94 7.73 -2.85
N THR A 135 8.67 7.06 -3.96
CA THR A 135 7.60 7.45 -4.88
C THR A 135 6.28 6.88 -4.39
N VAL A 136 5.24 7.71 -4.31
CA VAL A 136 3.89 7.30 -3.87
C VAL A 136 2.83 7.78 -4.85
N VAL A 137 1.73 7.04 -4.93
CA VAL A 137 0.50 7.56 -5.53
C VAL A 137 -0.27 8.31 -4.47
N TYR A 138 -0.45 9.61 -4.66
CA TYR A 138 -1.32 10.43 -3.86
C TYR A 138 -2.71 10.52 -4.48
N VAL A 139 -3.73 10.26 -3.66
CA VAL A 139 -5.14 10.24 -4.06
C VAL A 139 -5.87 11.33 -3.29
N ALA A 140 -6.47 12.29 -3.98
CA ALA A 140 -7.31 13.33 -3.42
C ALA A 140 -8.73 13.30 -4.03
N GLY A 141 -9.70 13.93 -3.36
CA GLY A 141 -11.08 13.96 -3.85
C GLY A 141 -11.81 12.62 -3.78
N VAL A 142 -11.43 11.74 -2.84
CA VAL A 142 -12.21 10.53 -2.54
C VAL A 142 -13.59 10.94 -2.01
N PRO A 143 -14.70 10.35 -2.48
CA PRO A 143 -16.05 10.70 -2.02
C PRO A 143 -16.26 10.49 -0.52
N ASP A 144 -17.01 11.40 0.10
CA ASP A 144 -17.33 11.39 1.54
C ASP A 144 -18.15 10.15 1.96
N GLU A 145 -18.85 9.50 1.02
CA GLU A 145 -19.57 8.24 1.25
C GLU A 145 -18.63 7.03 1.34
N THR A 146 -17.37 7.20 0.94
CA THR A 146 -16.32 6.18 0.94
C THR A 146 -15.03 6.68 1.60
N PRO A 147 -15.09 7.23 2.83
CA PRO A 147 -13.93 7.82 3.46
C PRO A 147 -12.85 6.77 3.71
N TYR A 148 -11.63 7.22 3.99
CA TYR A 148 -10.58 6.31 4.43
C TYR A 148 -11.00 5.59 5.74
N TYR A 149 -10.81 4.28 5.81
CA TYR A 149 -11.46 3.42 6.81
C TYR A 149 -10.96 3.56 8.26
N ALA A 150 -9.83 4.23 8.48
CA ALA A 150 -9.22 4.39 9.80
C ALA A 150 -8.85 5.85 10.08
N PHE A 151 -8.71 6.20 11.35
CA PHE A 151 -8.16 7.49 11.75
C PHE A 151 -6.62 7.48 11.65
N PRO A 152 -5.98 8.66 11.49
CA PRO A 152 -4.53 8.78 11.66
C PRO A 152 -4.08 8.24 13.03
N ASN A 153 -2.91 7.61 13.07
CA ASN A 153 -2.24 7.38 14.34
C ASN A 153 -1.85 8.74 14.93
N PRO A 154 -2.36 9.13 16.11
CA PRO A 154 -2.10 10.47 16.66
C PRO A 154 -0.62 10.71 16.99
N ALA A 155 0.15 9.65 17.23
CA ALA A 155 1.59 9.73 17.44
C ALA A 155 2.40 9.61 16.13
N GLY A 156 1.74 9.53 14.97
CA GLY A 156 2.40 9.38 13.67
C GLY A 156 3.33 8.17 13.64
N TRP A 157 4.55 8.36 13.13
CA TRP A 157 5.59 7.32 13.11
C TRP A 157 6.11 6.93 14.49
N GLU A 158 6.11 7.84 15.47
CA GLU A 158 6.54 7.53 16.85
C GLU A 158 5.58 6.54 17.54
N GLY A 159 4.34 6.44 17.04
CA GLY A 159 3.37 5.45 17.47
C GLY A 159 3.40 4.13 16.69
N VAL A 160 4.41 3.89 15.86
CA VAL A 160 4.56 2.65 15.08
C VAL A 160 5.66 1.79 15.68
N GLU A 161 5.27 0.62 16.19
CA GLU A 161 6.20 -0.36 16.74
C GLU A 161 6.60 -1.41 15.71
N GLU A 162 7.85 -1.84 15.73
CA GLU A 162 8.28 -3.02 14.98
C GLU A 162 8.13 -4.27 15.85
N ILE A 163 7.19 -5.14 15.47
CA ILE A 163 6.84 -6.35 16.22
C ILE A 163 7.28 -7.62 15.48
N GLU A 164 7.54 -8.68 16.23
CA GLU A 164 7.75 -10.02 15.68
C GLU A 164 6.41 -10.73 15.43
N GLU A 165 5.56 -10.76 16.46
CA GLU A 165 4.28 -11.48 16.46
C GLU A 165 3.14 -10.57 16.94
N ILE A 166 1.93 -10.82 16.42
CA ILE A 166 0.73 -10.12 16.86
C ILE A 166 0.22 -10.84 18.12
N SER A 167 0.21 -10.15 19.25
CA SER A 167 -0.60 -10.56 20.41
C SER A 167 -2.04 -10.03 20.27
N GLU A 168 -2.99 -10.69 20.93
CA GLU A 168 -4.41 -10.30 20.95
C GLU A 168 -4.64 -8.88 21.49
N GLN A 169 -3.68 -8.34 22.25
CA GLN A 169 -3.75 -7.02 22.87
C GLN A 169 -3.47 -5.88 21.89
N TYR A 170 -2.94 -6.17 20.69
CA TYR A 170 -2.62 -5.14 19.71
C TYR A 170 -3.83 -4.78 18.83
N ALA A 171 -4.49 -3.68 19.19
CA ALA A 171 -5.36 -2.99 18.25
C ALA A 171 -4.54 -2.47 17.07
N LYS A 172 -4.74 -3.04 15.87
CA LYS A 172 -3.97 -2.69 14.66
C LYS A 172 -4.13 -1.22 14.27
N LYS A 173 -5.37 -0.71 14.31
CA LYS A 173 -5.78 0.64 13.91
C LYS A 173 -6.94 1.12 14.77
N HIS A 174 -7.19 2.42 14.75
CA HIS A 174 -8.45 3.00 15.21
C HIS A 174 -9.36 3.20 13.99
N TYR A 175 -10.46 2.46 13.90
CA TYR A 175 -11.35 2.47 12.73
C TYR A 175 -12.44 3.55 12.84
N ARG A 176 -12.93 4.05 11.70
CA ARG A 176 -13.98 5.09 11.67
C ARG A 176 -15.39 4.56 11.94
N LEU A 177 -15.66 3.34 11.50
CA LEU A 177 -16.99 2.74 11.48
C LEU A 177 -16.86 1.26 11.83
N GLU A 178 -17.93 0.67 12.35
CA GLU A 178 -18.07 -0.78 12.39
C GLU A 178 -19.30 -1.21 11.58
N PRO A 179 -19.19 -2.21 10.68
CA PRO A 179 -17.99 -2.97 10.31
C PRO A 179 -17.02 -2.16 9.41
N HIS A 180 -15.76 -2.05 9.83
CA HIS A 180 -14.74 -1.23 9.13
C HIS A 180 -14.32 -1.77 7.75
N ARG A 181 -14.48 -3.08 7.52
CA ARG A 181 -14.09 -3.76 6.26
C ARG A 181 -14.87 -3.28 5.04
N SER A 182 -16.06 -2.72 5.26
CA SER A 182 -16.92 -2.13 4.22
C SER A 182 -16.29 -0.95 3.47
N LEU A 183 -15.20 -0.40 4.02
CA LEU A 183 -14.41 0.70 3.44
C LEU A 183 -13.02 0.27 2.94
N TYR A 184 -12.68 -1.02 2.99
CA TYR A 184 -11.37 -1.48 2.51
C TYR A 184 -11.30 -1.38 1.00
N ARG A 185 -10.22 -0.77 0.48
CA ARG A 185 -9.92 -0.74 -0.95
C ARG A 185 -9.36 -2.10 -1.34
N ASP A 186 -9.97 -2.75 -2.31
CA ASP A 186 -9.52 -4.05 -2.79
C ASP A 186 -8.67 -3.87 -4.05
N PHE A 187 -7.36 -3.69 -3.85
CA PHE A 187 -6.43 -3.54 -4.95
C PHE A 187 -6.35 -4.78 -5.85
N ASN A 188 -6.76 -5.96 -5.38
CA ASN A 188 -6.74 -7.18 -6.21
C ASN A 188 -7.83 -7.19 -7.30
N THR A 189 -8.79 -6.25 -7.24
CA THR A 189 -9.76 -6.06 -8.33
C THR A 189 -9.17 -5.42 -9.57
N ALA A 190 -8.02 -4.74 -9.44
CA ALA A 190 -7.35 -4.05 -10.54
C ALA A 190 -5.91 -4.54 -10.78
N PHE A 191 -5.28 -5.16 -9.78
CA PHE A 191 -3.89 -5.61 -9.80
C PHE A 191 -3.78 -7.08 -9.38
N ARG A 192 -2.76 -7.79 -9.86
CA ARG A 192 -2.53 -9.20 -9.54
C ARG A 192 -1.79 -9.33 -8.21
N ASN A 193 -2.44 -9.92 -7.21
CA ASN A 193 -1.79 -10.29 -5.95
C ASN A 193 -1.09 -9.11 -5.22
N ALA A 194 -1.58 -7.88 -5.42
CA ALA A 194 -0.93 -6.65 -4.94
C ALA A 194 -0.89 -6.53 -3.40
N THR A 195 -1.85 -7.14 -2.70
CA THR A 195 -1.93 -7.06 -1.23
C THR A 195 -1.38 -8.30 -0.52
N GLY A 196 -0.66 -9.18 -1.22
CA GLY A 196 0.08 -10.25 -0.57
C GLY A 196 0.66 -11.33 -1.47
N PHE A 197 1.93 -11.66 -1.20
CA PHE A 197 2.42 -13.03 -1.12
C PHE A 197 1.62 -13.78 -0.03
N ARG A 198 0.32 -13.99 -0.24
CA ARG A 198 -0.39 -15.02 0.51
C ARG A 198 0.00 -16.32 -0.15
N ALA A 199 1.04 -16.98 0.39
CA ALA A 199 1.05 -18.43 0.33
C ALA A 199 -0.36 -18.84 0.76
N ARG A 200 -1.10 -19.51 -0.13
CA ARG A 200 -2.36 -20.11 0.25
C ARG A 200 -2.03 -21.12 1.35
N THR A 201 -2.09 -20.70 2.60
CA THR A 201 -2.43 -21.64 3.65
C THR A 201 -3.87 -21.98 3.36
N VAL A 202 -4.06 -23.09 2.65
CA VAL A 202 -5.31 -23.82 2.68
C VAL A 202 -5.48 -24.20 4.14
N GLU A 203 -6.29 -23.44 4.87
CA GLU A 203 -6.86 -23.95 6.11
C GLU A 203 -7.75 -25.13 5.69
N ALA A 204 -7.34 -26.31 6.13
CA ALA A 204 -8.12 -27.53 6.09
C ALA A 204 -9.16 -27.51 7.21
#